data_AF-A0A482WQW5-F1
#
_entry.id   AF-A0A482WQW5-F1
#
_cell.length_a   1.000
_cell.length_b   1.000
_cell.length_c   1.000
_cell.angle_alpha   90.00
_cell.angle_beta   90.00
_cell.angle_gamma   90.00
#
_symmetry.space_group_name_H-M   'P 1'
#
loop_
_entity.id
_entity.type
_entity.pdbx_description
1 polymer ?
#
loop_
_entity_poly.entity_id
_entity_poly.type
_entity_poly.pdbx_seq_one_letter_code
_entity_poly.pdbx_strand_id
1 'polypeptide(L)' 'MRVGNDNDGVLVLGATNIPWVLDAAIRRRFEKRIYIPLPEEHARLQMFKLHLGNTSHELNEDDLKTLAHKTEG' A
#
# COMPACT_ATOMS: atom_id res chain seq x y z
N MET A 1 23.00 15.54 -10.69
CA MET A 1 22.92 15.42 -12.17
C MET A 1 21.51 15.84 -12.58
N ARG A 2 21.36 17.02 -13.18
CA ARG A 2 20.05 17.60 -13.57
C ARG A 2 19.61 17.02 -14.92
N VAL A 3 18.34 16.66 -15.06
CA VAL A 3 17.69 16.34 -16.35
C VAL A 3 16.66 17.44 -16.61
N GLY A 4 16.71 18.03 -17.80
CA GLY A 4 16.00 19.27 -18.13
C GLY A 4 14.56 19.11 -18.63
N ASN A 5 13.85 20.23 -18.43
CA ASN A 5 12.63 20.77 -19.02
C ASN A 5 11.24 20.20 -18.65
N ASP A 6 10.64 20.91 -17.69
CA ASP A 6 9.25 21.43 -17.67
C ASP A 6 8.15 20.54 -17.09
N ASN A 7 8.40 20.03 -15.87
CA ASN A 7 7.40 19.61 -14.88
C ASN A 7 7.89 19.94 -13.45
N ASP A 8 8.51 21.11 -13.26
CA ASP A 8 9.03 21.56 -11.97
C ASP A 8 7.85 21.69 -10.97
N GLY A 9 7.65 20.64 -10.17
CA GLY A 9 6.60 20.55 -9.15
C GLY A 9 5.48 19.55 -9.42
N VAL A 10 5.46 18.84 -10.56
CA VAL A 10 4.41 17.84 -10.84
C VAL A 10 4.92 16.44 -10.49
N LEU A 11 4.27 15.80 -9.51
CA LEU A 11 4.48 14.40 -9.17
C LEU A 11 3.40 13.53 -9.85
N VAL A 12 3.84 12.59 -10.69
CA VAL A 12 2.95 11.61 -11.31
C VAL A 12 3.03 10.29 -10.55
N LEU A 13 1.89 9.84 -10.04
CA LEU A 13 1.73 8.53 -9.37
C LEU A 13 0.88 7.62 -10.24
N GLY A 14 1.33 6.38 -10.43
CA GLY A 14 0.59 5.32 -11.12
C GLY A 14 0.52 4.06 -10.28
N ALA A 15 -0.59 3.35 -10.35
CA ALA A 15 -0.81 2.08 -9.66
C ALA A 15 -1.19 0.99 -10.67
N THR A 16 -0.61 -0.21 -10.55
CA THR A 16 -0.95 -1.36 -11.39
C THR A 16 -0.72 -2.66 -10.63
N ASN A 17 -1.64 -3.62 -10.81
CA ASN A 17 -1.50 -4.99 -10.31
C ASN A 17 -0.78 -5.90 -11.33
N ILE A 18 -0.50 -5.39 -12.54
CA ILE A 18 0.04 -6.18 -13.66
C ILE A 18 1.20 -5.40 -14.34
N PRO A 19 2.34 -5.17 -13.64
CA PRO A 19 3.42 -4.31 -14.14
C PRO A 19 4.13 -4.82 -15.40
N TRP A 20 4.04 -6.12 -15.71
CA TRP A 20 4.68 -6.74 -16.88
C TRP A 20 3.95 -6.46 -18.21
N VAL A 21 2.66 -6.08 -18.16
CA VAL A 21 1.89 -5.75 -19.37
C VAL A 21 2.19 -4.35 -19.89
N LEU A 22 2.79 -3.47 -19.07
CA LEU A 22 3.14 -2.12 -19.49
C LEU A 22 4.21 -2.14 -20.59
N ASP A 23 3.97 -1.38 -21.65
CA ASP A 23 4.90 -1.25 -22.76
C ASP A 23 6.26 -0.65 -22.31
N ALA A 24 7.26 -0.71 -23.18
CA ALA A 24 8.59 -0.19 -22.87
C ALA A 24 8.62 1.35 -22.71
N ALA A 25 7.73 2.09 -23.38
CA ALA A 25 7.72 3.54 -23.37
C ALA A 25 7.18 4.09 -22.04
N ILE A 26 6.07 3.55 -21.54
CA ILE A 26 5.49 3.86 -20.25
C ILE A 26 6.41 3.40 -19.13
N ARG A 27 7.01 2.20 -19.23
CA ARG A 27 7.99 1.73 -18.24
C ARG A 27 9.20 2.68 -18.09
N ARG A 28 9.64 3.34 -19.18
CA ARG A 28 10.69 4.36 -19.13
C ARG A 28 10.23 5.67 -18.50
N ARG A 29 8.94 6.02 -18.58
CA ARG A 29 8.38 7.20 -17.90
C ARG A 29 8.20 6.99 -16.39
N PHE A 30 8.00 5.75 -15.95
CA PHE A 30 7.91 5.35 -14.54
C PHE A 30 9.17 4.62 -14.09
N GLU A 31 10.26 5.38 -13.93
CA GLU A 31 11.57 4.83 -13.55
C GLU A 31 11.62 4.35 -12.09
N LYS A 32 10.97 5.08 -11.18
CA LYS A 32 10.86 4.70 -9.76
C LYS A 32 9.64 3.81 -9.57
N ARG A 33 9.85 2.61 -9.02
CA ARG A 33 8.80 1.61 -8.79
C ARG A 33 8.95 1.08 -7.36
N ILE A 34 7.84 1.11 -6.63
CA ILE A 34 7.77 0.61 -5.26
C ILE A 34 6.84 -0.60 -5.29
N TYR A 35 7.35 -1.74 -4.85
CA TYR A 35 6.52 -2.92 -4.62
C TYR A 35 5.74 -2.73 -3.33
N ILE A 36 4.42 -2.95 -3.39
CA ILE A 36 3.53 -2.91 -2.22
C ILE A 36 3.20 -4.36 -1.86
N PRO A 37 3.83 -4.92 -0.80
CA PRO A 37 3.52 -6.27 -0.36
C PRO A 37 2.16 -6.33 0.34
N LEU A 38 1.69 -7.56 0.56
CA LEU A 38 0.59 -7.84 1.47
C LEU A 38 0.94 -7.40 2.91
N PRO A 39 -0.05 -7.01 3.73
CA PRO A 39 0.20 -6.51 5.07
C PRO A 39 0.67 -7.63 6.01
N GLU A 40 1.73 -7.34 6.77
CA GLU A 40 2.18 -8.18 7.88
C GLU A 40 1.18 -8.17 9.05
N GLU A 41 1.32 -9.12 9.98
CA GLU A 41 0.40 -9.28 11.12
C GLU A 41 0.20 -7.98 11.91
N HIS A 42 1.27 -7.23 12.19
CA HIS A 42 1.16 -5.94 12.88
C HIS A 42 0.36 -4.93 12.04
N ALA A 43 0.56 -4.87 10.73
CA ALA A 43 -0.19 -3.97 9.87
C ALA A 43 -1.68 -4.35 9.86
N ARG A 44 -2.01 -5.65 9.79
CA ARG A 44 -3.39 -6.15 9.89
C ARG A 44 -4.05 -5.80 11.23
N LEU A 45 -3.32 -5.91 12.35
CA LEU A 45 -3.80 -5.46 13.66
C LEU A 45 -4.18 -3.96 13.67
N GLN A 46 -3.33 -3.12 13.09
CA GLN A 46 -3.60 -1.68 12.99
C GLN A 46 -4.79 -1.40 12.05
N MET A 47 -4.92 -2.17 10.95
CA MET A 47 -6.07 -2.09 10.07
C MET A 47 -7.36 -2.43 10.83
N PHE A 48 -7.40 -3.50 11.63
CA PHE A 48 -8.58 -3.82 12.43
C PHE A 48 -8.93 -2.70 13.41
N LYS A 49 -7.95 -2.17 14.15
CA LYS A 49 -8.15 -1.03 15.06
C LYS A 49 -8.70 0.20 14.32
N LEU A 50 -8.15 0.52 13.16
CA LEU A 50 -8.57 1.66 12.33
C LEU A 50 -10.01 1.49 11.81
N HIS A 51 -10.37 0.30 11.32
CA HIS A 51 -11.70 0.05 10.76
C HIS A 51 -12.79 -0.06 11.83
N LEU A 52 -12.45 -0.53 13.04
CA LEU A 52 -13.37 -0.49 14.18
C LEU A 52 -13.62 0.95 14.63
N GLY A 53 -12.56 1.79 14.67
CA GLY A 53 -12.67 3.20 15.00
C GLY A 53 -13.44 3.45 16.29
N ASN A 54 -14.54 4.19 16.20
CA ASN A 54 -15.43 4.51 17.33
C ASN A 54 -16.69 3.64 17.38
N THR A 55 -16.78 2.61 16.53
CA THR A 55 -17.92 1.68 16.55
C THR A 55 -17.92 0.96 17.89
N SER A 56 -19.06 0.95 18.60
CA SER A 56 -19.17 0.18 19.84
C SER A 56 -18.98 -1.31 19.54
N HIS A 57 -18.03 -1.94 20.23
CA HIS A 57 -17.73 -3.36 20.11
C HIS A 57 -17.27 -3.92 21.46
N GLU A 58 -17.39 -5.24 21.63
CA GLU A 58 -16.97 -5.95 22.84
C GLU A 58 -15.59 -6.62 22.68
N LEU A 59 -14.93 -6.42 21.54
CA LEU A 59 -13.61 -7.00 21.26
C LEU A 59 -12.53 -6.34 22.13
N ASN A 60 -11.72 -7.16 22.77
CA ASN A 60 -10.52 -6.71 23.47
C ASN A 60 -9.28 -6.78 22.56
N GLU A 61 -8.13 -6.36 23.07
CA GLU A 61 -6.90 -6.32 22.27
C GLU A 61 -6.39 -7.71 21.84
N ASP A 62 -6.62 -8.76 22.63
CA ASP A 62 -6.21 -10.11 22.30
C ASP A 62 -7.13 -10.74 21.23
N ASP A 63 -8.40 -10.35 21.18
CA ASP A 63 -9.30 -10.69 20.07
C ASP A 63 -8.77 -10.09 18.75
N LEU A 64 -8.34 -8.83 18.77
CA LEU A 64 -7.78 -8.16 17.59
C LEU A 64 -6.45 -8.79 17.16
N LYS A 65 -5.58 -9.18 18.10
CA LYS A 65 -4.36 -9.95 17.78
C LYS A 65 -4.71 -11.29 17.16
N THR A 66 -5.71 -11.98 17.70
CA THR A 66 -6.19 -13.26 17.16
C THR A 66 -6.70 -13.10 15.73
N LEU A 67 -7.46 -12.04 15.44
CA LEU A 67 -7.93 -11.74 14.09
C LEU A 67 -6.77 -11.41 13.14
N ALA A 68 -5.80 -10.61 13.58
CA ALA A 68 -4.60 -10.30 12.79
C ALA A 68 -3.78 -11.55 12.45
N HIS A 69 -3.62 -12.45 13.42
CA HIS A 69 -2.92 -13.72 13.23
C HIS A 69 -3.66 -14.65 12.24
N LYS A 70 -5.00 -14.73 12.33
CA LYS A 70 -5.84 -15.59 11.48
C LYS A 70 -6.01 -15.11 10.03
N THR A 71 -5.59 -13.90 9.71
CA THR A 71 -5.81 -13.27 8.40
C THR A 71 -4.54 -13.13 7.58
N GLU A 72 -3.61 -14.06 7.75
CA GLU A 72 -2.43 -14.19 6.89
C GLU A 72 -2.86 -14.45 5.44
N GLY A 73 -2.40 -13.58 4.52
CA GLY A 73 -2.70 -13.67 3.09
C GLY A 73 -2.56 -12.35 2.36
#